data_AF-A0A4Q2XJW9-F1
#
_entry.id   AF-A0A4Q2XJW9-F1
#
_cell.length_a   1.000
_cell.length_b   1.000
_cell.length_c   1.000
_cell.angle_alpha   90.00
_cell.angle_beta   90.00
_cell.angle_gamma   90.00
#
_symmetry.space_group_name_H-M   'P 1'
#
loop_
_entity.id
_entity.type
_entity.pdbx_description
1 polymer ?
#
loop_
_entity_poly.entity_id
_entity_poly.type
_entity_poly.pdbx_seq_one_letter_code
_entity_poly.pdbx_strand_id
1 'polypeptide(L)'
;MNFSDFFIKRPIFAGVLSIVTFLVGAISLWMLPVSEYPEVIPPTVVVRATYPGANPKTIAETVSTPLEQAINGVENSIYMFSQATSDGVMTLTVTFKLGTDPDEAQVQVQNRVSQALPKLPEEVRRLGVTTIKSSPDLTMVVHLLSPDNRFDDIYVRNYATLQVRDVLTRLPGVGQVQLFGSGDYAMRIWLDPNKVAARGMTSGDVVAAIREQNVQVAAGAVGQQPNPNAADTELLINTKGRLVTEQEFEQIVVKIGDHGERTL
;
A
#
# COMPACT_ATOMS: atom_id res chain seq x y z
N MET A 1 -35.67 53.37 22.35
CA MET A 1 -36.23 53.06 21.02
C MET A 1 -36.25 51.55 20.90
N ASN A 2 -37.43 50.93 20.75
CA ASN A 2 -37.51 49.48 20.59
C ASN A 2 -36.99 49.09 19.20
N PHE A 3 -36.22 48.00 19.12
CA PHE A 3 -35.68 47.47 17.86
C PHE A 3 -36.79 47.26 16.81
N SER A 4 -37.96 46.79 17.24
CA SER A 4 -39.12 46.58 16.37
C SER A 4 -39.72 47.88 15.82
N ASP A 5 -39.73 48.98 16.58
CA ASP A 5 -40.30 50.27 16.12
C ASP A 5 -39.55 50.84 14.91
N PHE A 6 -38.26 50.52 14.78
CA PHE A 6 -37.43 50.94 13.64
C PHE A 6 -37.88 50.29 12.33
N PHE A 7 -38.16 48.99 12.34
CA PHE A 7 -38.62 48.26 11.15
C PHE A 7 -40.08 48.60 10.79
N ILE A 8 -40.93 48.87 11.78
CA ILE A 8 -42.32 49.32 11.56
C ILE A 8 -42.34 50.68 10.82
N LYS A 9 -41.48 51.62 11.22
CA LYS A 9 -41.40 52.95 10.60
C LYS A 9 -40.65 52.95 9.26
N ARG A 10 -39.96 51.85 8.89
CA ARG A 10 -39.14 51.72 7.66
C ARG A 10 -39.40 50.37 6.95
N PRO A 11 -40.60 50.17 6.36
CA PRO A 11 -40.99 48.90 5.76
C PRO A 11 -40.12 48.48 4.56
N ILE A 12 -39.61 49.43 3.78
CA ILE A 12 -38.68 49.14 2.67
C ILE A 12 -37.39 48.51 3.18
N PHE A 13 -36.84 49.01 4.30
CA PHE A 13 -35.63 48.46 4.90
C PHE A 13 -35.83 47.02 5.38
N ALA A 14 -36.98 46.73 6.01
CA ALA A 14 -37.35 45.38 6.40
C ALA A 14 -37.45 44.44 5.18
N GLY A 15 -38.07 44.91 4.08
CA GLY A 15 -38.17 44.15 2.83
C GLY A 15 -36.81 43.86 2.20
N VAL A 16 -35.90 44.84 2.17
CA VAL A 16 -34.52 44.66 1.68
C VAL A 16 -33.79 43.60 2.51
N LEU A 17 -33.87 43.68 3.84
CA LEU A 17 -33.22 42.69 4.71
C LEU A 17 -33.77 41.28 4.48
N SER A 18 -35.09 41.13 4.30
CA SER A 18 -35.71 39.84 3.99
C SER A 18 -35.24 39.28 2.64
N ILE A 19 -35.15 40.12 1.61
CA ILE A 19 -34.64 39.72 0.29
C ILE A 19 -33.17 39.32 0.39
N VAL A 20 -32.34 40.08 1.12
CA VAL A 20 -30.92 39.73 1.33
C VAL A 20 -30.80 38.37 2.02
N THR A 21 -31.54 38.13 3.11
CA THR A 21 -31.54 36.83 3.80
C THR A 21 -32.00 35.69 2.89
N PHE A 22 -33.05 35.93 2.08
CA PHE A 22 -33.53 34.95 1.12
C PHE A 22 -32.49 34.63 0.04
N LEU A 23 -31.85 35.64 -0.54
CA LEU A 23 -30.80 35.47 -1.55
C LEU A 23 -29.57 34.74 -0.98
N VAL A 24 -29.14 35.09 0.23
CA VAL A 24 -28.05 34.38 0.93
C VAL A 24 -28.42 32.92 1.15
N GLY A 25 -29.62 32.64 1.68
CA GLY A 25 -30.09 31.27 1.87
C GLY A 25 -30.19 30.48 0.57
N ALA A 26 -30.67 31.12 -0.50
CA ALA A 26 -30.75 30.50 -1.82
C ALA A 26 -29.36 30.16 -2.36
N ILE A 27 -28.37 31.06 -2.27
CA ILE A 27 -26.99 30.79 -2.70
C ILE A 27 -26.37 29.68 -1.83
N SER A 28 -26.57 29.71 -0.52
CA SER A 28 -26.04 28.69 0.40
C SER A 28 -26.58 27.29 0.10
N LEU A 29 -27.83 27.18 -0.34
CA LEU A 29 -28.44 25.88 -0.68
C LEU A 29 -27.68 25.15 -1.80
N TRP A 30 -27.10 25.88 -2.75
CA TRP A 30 -26.30 25.31 -3.85
C TRP A 30 -24.83 25.06 -3.49
N MET A 31 -24.31 25.71 -2.45
CA MET A 31 -22.90 25.58 -2.03
C MET A 31 -22.69 24.54 -0.92
N LEU A 32 -23.72 24.24 -0.12
CA LEU A 32 -23.57 23.34 1.01
C LEU A 32 -23.39 21.88 0.55
N PRO A 33 -22.38 21.16 1.07
CA PRO A 33 -22.25 19.73 0.85
C PRO A 33 -23.46 18.98 1.41
N VAL A 34 -23.85 17.91 0.72
CA VAL A 34 -24.93 17.01 1.14
C VAL A 34 -24.31 15.71 1.64
N SER A 35 -24.65 15.30 2.86
CA SER A 35 -24.30 13.99 3.43
C SER A 35 -25.52 13.34 4.05
N GLU A 36 -25.54 12.01 4.13
CA GLU A 36 -26.65 11.26 4.75
C GLU A 36 -26.68 11.46 6.27
N TYR A 37 -25.50 11.40 6.90
CA TYR A 37 -25.28 11.66 8.32
C TYR A 37 -24.07 12.59 8.51
N PRO A 38 -23.99 13.29 9.65
CA PRO A 38 -22.73 13.88 10.08
C PRO A 38 -21.70 12.79 10.40
N GLU A 39 -20.42 13.11 10.29
CA GLU A 39 -19.34 12.18 10.63
C GLU A 39 -19.29 11.98 12.15
N VAL A 40 -19.86 10.86 12.61
CA VAL A 40 -19.93 10.46 14.02
C VAL A 40 -19.01 9.28 14.35
N ILE A 41 -18.26 8.79 13.36
CA ILE A 41 -17.37 7.64 13.50
C ILE A 41 -15.98 8.14 13.90
N PRO A 42 -15.39 7.64 14.99
CA PRO A 42 -14.02 7.97 15.37
C PRO A 42 -13.02 7.55 14.28
N PRO A 43 -12.05 8.41 13.90
CA PRO A 43 -11.10 8.06 12.86
C PRO A 43 -10.14 6.96 13.32
N THR A 44 -9.71 6.11 12.38
CA THR A 44 -8.79 5.00 12.67
C THR A 44 -7.58 5.01 11.75
N VAL A 45 -6.44 4.59 12.31
CA VAL A 45 -5.21 4.34 11.57
C VAL A 45 -4.84 2.88 11.74
N VAL A 46 -4.64 2.20 10.62
CA VAL A 46 -4.29 0.78 10.58
C VAL A 46 -2.82 0.64 10.21
N VAL A 47 -2.07 -0.01 11.09
CA VAL A 47 -0.67 -0.42 10.89
C VAL A 47 -0.67 -1.88 10.50
N ARG A 48 -0.07 -2.21 9.36
CA ARG A 48 0.04 -3.57 8.85
C ARG A 48 1.49 -3.97 8.64
N ALA A 49 1.84 -5.15 9.12
CA ALA A 49 3.15 -5.78 8.94
C ALA A 49 2.99 -7.25 8.53
N THR A 50 3.96 -7.79 7.81
CA THR A 50 3.96 -9.20 7.40
C THR A 50 5.26 -9.87 7.86
N TYR A 51 5.13 -11.03 8.50
CA TYR A 51 6.23 -11.91 8.91
C TYR A 51 5.95 -13.33 8.38
N PRO A 52 6.30 -13.61 7.11
CA PRO A 52 6.04 -14.91 6.50
C PRO A 52 6.70 -16.05 7.27
N GLY A 53 5.92 -17.10 7.57
CA GLY A 53 6.41 -18.28 8.28
C GLY A 53 6.43 -18.16 9.81
N ALA A 54 6.09 -16.99 10.38
CA ALA A 54 5.94 -16.84 11.83
C ALA A 54 4.53 -17.26 12.28
N ASN A 55 4.43 -17.90 13.45
CA ASN A 55 3.14 -18.19 14.07
C ASN A 55 2.57 -16.94 14.80
N PRO A 56 1.26 -16.90 15.10
CA PRO A 56 0.63 -15.72 15.72
C PRO A 56 1.27 -15.30 17.05
N LYS A 57 1.76 -16.25 17.85
CA LYS A 57 2.41 -15.96 19.13
C LYS A 57 3.74 -15.24 18.92
N THR A 58 4.57 -15.73 18.00
CA THR A 58 5.84 -15.08 17.63
C THR A 58 5.59 -13.67 17.09
N ILE A 59 4.57 -13.47 16.27
CA ILE A 59 4.19 -12.15 15.75
C ILE A 59 3.78 -11.21 16.89
N ALA A 60 2.95 -11.69 17.83
CA ALA A 60 2.51 -10.90 18.96
C ALA A 60 3.70 -10.41 19.83
N GLU A 61 4.65 -11.30 20.12
CA GLU A 61 5.80 -11.01 20.97
C GLU A 61 6.88 -10.15 20.27
N THR A 62 7.14 -10.40 18.98
CA THR A 62 8.27 -9.81 18.26
C THR A 62 7.91 -8.62 17.35
N VAL A 63 6.63 -8.46 17.01
CA VAL A 63 6.16 -7.41 16.08
C VAL A 63 5.08 -6.55 16.72
N SER A 64 3.98 -7.14 17.19
CA SER A 64 2.85 -6.38 17.75
C SER A 64 3.27 -5.62 19.02
N THR A 65 3.89 -6.30 19.99
CA THR A 65 4.25 -5.69 21.27
C THR A 65 5.19 -4.49 21.12
N PRO A 66 6.30 -4.55 20.34
CA PRO A 66 7.14 -3.37 20.12
C PRO A 66 6.40 -2.20 19.45
N LEU A 67 5.49 -2.48 18.51
CA LEU A 67 4.72 -1.45 17.81
C LEU A 67 3.67 -0.82 18.73
N GLU A 68 2.92 -1.62 19.48
CA GLU A 68 1.97 -1.16 20.49
C GLU A 68 2.65 -0.25 21.52
N GLN A 69 3.80 -0.68 22.05
CA GLN A 69 4.55 0.10 23.03
C GLN A 69 5.02 1.45 22.49
N ALA A 70 5.44 1.51 21.21
CA ALA A 70 5.90 2.76 20.60
C ALA A 70 4.75 3.71 20.25
N ILE A 71 3.62 3.15 19.82
CA ILE A 71 2.39 3.87 19.45
C ILE A 71 1.61 4.31 20.69
N ASN A 72 1.84 3.68 21.84
CA ASN A 72 1.25 4.12 23.08
C ASN A 72 1.63 5.59 23.39
N GLY A 73 0.64 6.38 23.81
CA GLY A 73 0.82 7.81 24.07
C GLY A 73 0.89 8.68 22.80
N VAL A 74 0.40 8.20 21.66
CA VAL A 74 0.02 9.08 20.54
C VAL A 74 -1.17 9.95 20.98
N GLU A 75 -1.11 11.24 20.65
CA GLU A 75 -2.11 12.21 21.06
C GLU A 75 -3.50 11.85 20.50
N ASN A 76 -4.54 12.12 21.28
CA ASN A 76 -5.93 11.84 20.92
C ASN A 76 -6.28 10.36 20.64
N SER A 77 -5.35 9.42 20.84
CA SER A 77 -5.68 7.99 20.81
C SER A 77 -6.63 7.64 21.97
N ILE A 78 -7.66 6.84 21.68
CA ILE A 78 -8.62 6.33 22.67
C ILE A 78 -8.22 4.92 23.09
N TYR A 79 -8.01 4.06 22.10
CA TYR A 79 -7.61 2.67 22.29
C TYR A 79 -6.91 2.15 21.03
N MET A 80 -6.22 1.04 21.18
CA MET A 80 -5.67 0.29 20.06
C MET A 80 -5.99 -1.20 20.22
N PHE A 81 -6.10 -1.89 19.10
CA PHE A 81 -6.36 -3.32 19.04
C PHE A 81 -5.43 -3.95 18.01
N SER A 82 -4.71 -4.99 18.40
CA SER A 82 -3.87 -5.76 17.49
C SER A 82 -4.41 -7.17 17.26
N GLN A 83 -4.19 -7.67 16.06
CA GLN A 83 -4.51 -9.02 15.65
C GLN A 83 -3.34 -9.60 14.87
N ALA A 84 -2.96 -10.81 15.22
CA ALA A 84 -1.98 -11.62 14.49
C ALA A 84 -2.66 -12.87 13.95
N THR A 85 -2.46 -13.15 12.67
CA THR A 85 -3.07 -14.28 11.96
C THR A 85 -2.02 -15.31 11.57
N SER A 86 -2.45 -16.56 11.35
CA SER A 86 -1.55 -17.70 11.07
C SER A 86 -0.91 -17.66 9.68
N ASP A 87 -1.38 -16.77 8.81
CA ASP A 87 -0.80 -16.47 7.50
C ASP A 87 0.42 -15.53 7.58
N GLY A 88 0.85 -15.14 8.79
CA GLY A 88 2.00 -14.27 8.99
C GLY A 88 1.66 -12.78 9.00
N VAL A 89 0.39 -12.39 8.99
CA VAL A 89 -0.02 -10.97 8.95
C VAL A 89 -0.31 -10.45 10.35
N MET A 90 0.15 -9.22 10.61
CA MET A 90 -0.19 -8.44 11.80
C MET A 90 -0.96 -7.20 11.38
N THR A 91 -2.08 -6.95 12.04
CA THR A 91 -2.89 -5.73 11.89
C THR A 91 -3.07 -5.07 13.25
N LEU A 92 -2.64 -3.82 13.40
CA LEU A 92 -2.82 -3.00 14.59
C LEU A 92 -3.67 -1.79 14.22
N THR A 93 -4.85 -1.68 14.83
CA THR A 93 -5.80 -0.59 14.60
C THR A 93 -5.74 0.37 15.78
N VAL A 94 -5.46 1.64 15.52
CA VAL A 94 -5.43 2.72 16.52
C VAL A 94 -6.65 3.60 16.27
N THR A 95 -7.49 3.79 17.28
CA THR A 95 -8.71 4.60 17.20
C THR A 95 -8.51 5.92 17.92
N PHE A 96 -8.93 7.01 17.29
CA PHE A 96 -8.72 8.38 17.76
C PHE A 96 -10.02 9.07 18.17
N LYS A 97 -9.93 10.13 18.98
CA LYS A 97 -11.09 10.96 19.37
C LYS A 97 -11.74 11.60 18.14
N LEU A 98 -13.06 11.75 18.20
CA LEU A 98 -13.82 12.48 17.18
C LEU A 98 -13.31 13.92 17.04
N GLY A 99 -13.18 14.39 15.80
CA GLY A 99 -12.60 15.70 15.47
C GLY A 99 -11.06 15.71 15.36
N THR A 100 -10.39 14.58 15.57
CA THR A 100 -8.96 14.43 15.24
C THR A 100 -8.78 14.40 13.73
N ASP A 101 -7.82 15.15 13.21
CA ASP A 101 -7.45 15.11 11.79
C ASP A 101 -6.85 13.73 11.43
N PRO A 102 -7.44 12.96 10.49
CA PRO A 102 -6.94 11.64 10.12
C PRO A 102 -5.54 11.65 9.49
N ASP A 103 -5.17 12.72 8.78
CA ASP A 103 -3.86 12.87 8.16
C ASP A 103 -2.80 13.17 9.22
N GLU A 104 -3.13 14.01 10.21
CA GLU A 104 -2.25 14.24 11.36
C GLU A 104 -2.07 12.95 12.18
N ALA A 105 -3.16 12.26 12.50
CA ALA A 105 -3.12 10.99 13.22
C ALA A 105 -2.25 9.95 12.49
N GLN A 106 -2.38 9.84 11.16
CA GLN A 106 -1.57 8.93 10.35
C GLN A 106 -0.08 9.27 10.44
N VAL A 107 0.29 10.55 10.34
CA VAL A 107 1.68 11.01 10.48
C VAL A 107 2.23 10.72 11.87
N GLN A 108 1.45 11.01 12.92
CA GLN A 108 1.86 10.74 14.31
C GLN A 108 2.12 9.25 14.54
N VAL A 109 1.24 8.36 14.07
CA VAL A 109 1.43 6.91 14.14
C VAL A 109 2.65 6.47 13.31
N GLN A 110 2.79 6.97 12.08
CA GLN A 110 3.93 6.64 11.22
C GLN A 110 5.26 7.03 11.88
N ASN A 111 5.31 8.17 12.57
CA ASN A 111 6.50 8.60 13.31
C ASN A 111 6.84 7.64 14.46
N ARG A 112 5.83 7.15 15.20
CA ARG A 112 6.02 6.13 16.25
C ARG A 112 6.45 4.78 15.69
N VAL A 113 5.83 4.34 14.58
CA VAL A 113 6.23 3.12 13.87
C VAL A 113 7.69 3.19 13.44
N SER A 114 8.11 4.34 12.89
CA SER A 114 9.49 4.57 12.44
C SER A 114 10.51 4.44 13.56
N GLN A 115 10.17 4.88 14.78
CA GLN A 115 11.00 4.70 15.98
C GLN A 115 11.06 3.24 16.45
N ALA A 116 10.03 2.45 16.18
CA ALA A 116 9.97 1.03 16.54
C ALA A 116 10.67 0.13 15.51
N LEU A 117 10.82 0.58 14.25
CA LEU A 117 11.39 -0.22 13.16
C LEU A 117 12.69 -0.94 13.56
N PRO A 118 13.69 -0.32 14.22
CA PRO A 118 14.94 -1.00 14.56
C PRO A 118 14.78 -2.19 15.52
N LYS A 119 13.67 -2.26 16.26
CA LYS A 119 13.36 -3.35 17.20
C LYS A 119 12.67 -4.54 16.51
N LEU A 120 12.26 -4.39 15.24
CA LEU A 120 11.56 -5.42 14.49
C LEU A 120 12.53 -6.39 13.81
N PRO A 121 12.12 -7.67 13.60
CA PRO A 121 12.87 -8.63 12.79
C PRO A 121 13.22 -8.09 11.40
N GLU A 122 14.36 -8.52 10.85
CA GLU A 122 14.86 -8.04 9.55
C GLU A 122 13.91 -8.37 8.40
N GLU A 123 13.28 -9.55 8.44
CA GLU A 123 12.31 -10.00 7.46
C GLU A 123 11.11 -9.04 7.37
N VAL A 124 10.62 -8.58 8.53
CA VAL A 124 9.50 -7.62 8.62
C VAL A 124 9.94 -6.25 8.11
N ARG A 125 11.12 -5.78 8.52
CA ARG A 125 11.68 -4.50 8.05
C ARG A 125 11.86 -4.48 6.54
N ARG A 126 12.34 -5.58 5.97
CA ARG A 126 12.57 -5.74 4.52
C ARG A 126 11.27 -5.71 3.72
N LEU A 127 10.20 -6.30 4.26
CA LEU A 127 8.87 -6.26 3.64
C LEU A 127 8.15 -4.93 3.86
N GLY A 128 8.59 -4.15 4.85
CA GLY A 128 8.04 -2.86 5.19
C GLY A 128 6.82 -2.96 6.12
N VAL A 129 6.64 -1.91 6.93
CA VAL A 129 5.45 -1.70 7.74
C VAL A 129 4.66 -0.55 7.13
N THR A 130 3.38 -0.77 6.87
CA THR A 130 2.50 0.22 6.24
C THR A 130 1.55 0.82 7.27
N THR A 131 1.33 2.12 7.18
CA THR A 131 0.39 2.86 8.04
C THR A 131 -0.61 3.59 7.15
N ILE A 132 -1.86 3.16 7.18
CA ILE A 132 -2.93 3.69 6.33
C ILE A 132 -4.05 4.25 7.20
N LYS A 133 -4.62 5.39 6.79
CA LYS A 133 -5.91 5.84 7.32
C LYS A 133 -6.98 4.90 6.81
N SER A 134 -7.84 4.41 7.70
CA SER A 134 -8.87 3.44 7.36
C SER A 134 -10.22 3.94 7.84
N SER A 135 -11.21 3.89 6.94
CA SER A 135 -12.61 3.83 7.32
C SER A 135 -13.05 2.37 7.22
N PRO A 136 -13.79 1.83 8.19
CA PRO A 136 -14.32 0.48 8.08
C PRO A 136 -15.35 0.32 6.94
N ASP A 137 -15.89 1.43 6.42
CA ASP A 137 -16.96 1.42 5.44
C ASP A 137 -16.44 1.46 3.99
N LEU A 138 -16.94 0.56 3.16
CA LEU A 138 -16.69 0.55 1.72
C LEU A 138 -17.66 1.53 1.03
N THR A 139 -17.15 2.67 0.55
CA THR A 139 -17.97 3.66 -0.19
C THR A 139 -18.59 3.08 -1.46
N MET A 140 -17.83 2.24 -2.19
CA MET A 140 -18.28 1.65 -3.44
C MET A 140 -17.50 0.35 -3.72
N VAL A 141 -18.16 -0.61 -4.36
CA VAL A 141 -17.53 -1.82 -4.89
C VAL A 141 -17.75 -1.88 -6.41
N VAL A 142 -16.65 -1.82 -7.17
CA VAL A 142 -16.66 -1.91 -8.63
C VAL A 142 -16.30 -3.34 -9.03
N HIS A 143 -17.21 -4.00 -9.75
CA HIS A 143 -16.99 -5.36 -10.24
C HIS A 143 -16.40 -5.31 -11.66
N LEU A 144 -15.27 -5.99 -11.86
CA LEU A 144 -14.66 -6.20 -13.17
C LEU A 144 -14.99 -7.63 -13.61
N LEU A 145 -15.62 -7.77 -14.78
CA LEU A 145 -16.13 -9.05 -15.28
C LEU A 145 -15.67 -9.25 -16.74
N SER A 146 -15.41 -10.50 -17.14
CA SER A 146 -15.24 -10.89 -18.54
C SER A 146 -16.57 -11.48 -19.03
N PRO A 147 -17.39 -10.75 -19.81
CA PRO A 147 -18.76 -11.20 -20.16
C PRO A 147 -18.80 -12.53 -20.93
N ASP A 148 -17.76 -12.77 -21.71
CA ASP A 148 -17.53 -13.93 -22.56
C ASP A 148 -16.63 -15.00 -21.91
N ASN A 149 -16.25 -14.82 -20.64
CA ASN A 149 -15.30 -15.67 -19.92
C ASN A 149 -13.97 -15.90 -20.67
N ARG A 150 -13.60 -14.93 -21.53
CA ARG A 150 -12.35 -14.95 -22.30
C ARG A 150 -11.12 -14.76 -21.42
N PHE A 151 -11.28 -14.02 -20.33
CA PHE A 151 -10.24 -13.78 -19.34
C PHE A 151 -10.61 -14.43 -18.03
N ASP A 152 -9.65 -15.13 -17.44
CA ASP A 152 -9.78 -15.71 -16.11
C ASP A 152 -9.68 -14.63 -15.01
N ASP A 153 -10.01 -15.02 -13.79
CA ASP A 153 -10.01 -14.10 -12.64
C ASP A 153 -8.63 -13.50 -12.37
N ILE A 154 -7.56 -14.23 -12.65
CA ILE A 154 -6.18 -13.76 -12.43
C ILE A 154 -5.84 -12.66 -13.45
N TYR A 155 -6.19 -12.85 -14.73
CA TYR A 155 -6.01 -11.84 -15.76
C TYR A 155 -6.80 -10.57 -15.44
N VAL A 156 -8.09 -10.71 -15.11
CA VAL A 156 -8.96 -9.57 -14.80
C VAL A 156 -8.43 -8.79 -13.59
N ARG A 157 -7.98 -9.49 -12.54
CA ARG A 157 -7.35 -8.86 -11.39
C ARG A 157 -6.05 -8.15 -11.77
N ASN A 158 -5.18 -8.78 -12.55
CA ASN A 158 -3.93 -8.16 -12.99
C ASN A 158 -4.20 -6.89 -13.83
N TYR A 159 -5.22 -6.91 -14.69
CA TYR A 159 -5.68 -5.72 -15.41
C TYR A 159 -6.13 -4.62 -14.44
N ALA A 160 -6.89 -4.98 -13.40
CA ALA A 160 -7.30 -4.03 -12.35
C ALA A 160 -6.08 -3.41 -11.64
N THR A 161 -5.09 -4.22 -11.29
CA THR A 161 -3.86 -3.79 -10.63
C THR A 161 -3.06 -2.81 -11.50
N LEU A 162 -2.88 -3.13 -12.78
CA LEU A 162 -2.01 -2.36 -13.66
C LEU A 162 -2.67 -1.12 -14.25
N GLN A 163 -3.97 -1.15 -14.52
CA GLN A 163 -4.65 -0.11 -15.30
C GLN A 163 -5.68 0.69 -14.51
N VAL A 164 -6.28 0.11 -13.46
CA VAL A 164 -7.44 0.72 -12.77
C VAL A 164 -7.06 1.27 -11.40
N ARG A 165 -6.35 0.49 -10.59
CA ARG A 165 -6.06 0.80 -9.18
C ARG A 165 -5.41 2.17 -9.02
N ASP A 166 -4.34 2.45 -9.75
CA ASP A 166 -3.56 3.69 -9.59
C ASP A 166 -4.30 4.91 -10.16
N VAL A 167 -5.22 4.71 -11.10
CA VAL A 167 -6.10 5.78 -11.60
C VAL A 167 -7.13 6.15 -10.52
N LEU A 168 -7.78 5.16 -9.91
CA LEU A 168 -8.76 5.39 -8.85
C LEU A 168 -8.13 5.96 -7.58
N THR A 169 -6.95 5.46 -7.19
CA THR A 169 -6.25 5.89 -5.97
C THR A 169 -5.87 7.38 -6.01
N ARG A 170 -5.72 7.96 -7.21
CA ARG A 170 -5.37 9.39 -7.39
C ARG A 170 -6.57 10.32 -7.41
N LEU A 171 -7.79 9.81 -7.38
CA LEU A 171 -8.98 10.66 -7.39
C LEU A 171 -9.16 11.36 -6.03
N PRO A 172 -9.48 12.68 -6.01
CA PRO A 172 -9.78 13.39 -4.78
C PRO A 172 -10.92 12.70 -4.01
N GLY A 173 -10.73 12.50 -2.70
CA GLY A 173 -11.70 11.83 -1.83
C GLY A 173 -11.55 10.31 -1.74
N VAL A 174 -10.69 9.68 -2.55
CA VAL A 174 -10.40 8.25 -2.42
C VAL A 174 -9.34 8.03 -1.34
N GLY A 175 -9.74 7.39 -0.24
CA GLY A 175 -8.83 7.03 0.85
C GLY A 175 -7.98 5.80 0.56
N GLN A 176 -8.63 4.70 0.13
CA GLN A 176 -7.96 3.43 -0.18
C GLN A 176 -8.72 2.70 -1.30
N VAL A 177 -7.96 2.05 -2.19
CA VAL A 177 -8.50 1.11 -3.18
C VAL A 177 -8.03 -0.30 -2.83
N GLN A 178 -8.97 -1.15 -2.46
CA GLN A 178 -8.71 -2.57 -2.18
C GLN A 178 -9.12 -3.41 -3.39
N LEU A 179 -8.20 -4.27 -3.85
CA LEU A 179 -8.47 -5.24 -4.91
C LEU A 179 -8.81 -6.59 -4.30
N PHE A 180 -9.91 -7.20 -4.74
CA PHE A 180 -10.33 -8.55 -4.39
C PHE A 180 -9.97 -9.55 -5.51
N GLY A 181 -10.05 -10.87 -5.24
CA GLY A 181 -9.83 -11.93 -6.25
C GLY A 181 -8.53 -12.74 -6.11
N SER A 182 -8.15 -13.44 -7.18
CA SER A 182 -7.24 -14.61 -7.22
C SER A 182 -5.73 -14.34 -7.03
N GLY A 183 -5.35 -13.14 -6.59
CA GLY A 183 -3.95 -12.72 -6.37
C GLY A 183 -3.29 -12.09 -7.59
N ASP A 184 -2.13 -11.46 -7.37
CA ASP A 184 -1.39 -10.74 -8.42
C ASP A 184 -0.53 -11.70 -9.25
N TYR A 185 -0.21 -11.31 -10.49
CA TYR A 185 0.74 -12.05 -11.30
C TYR A 185 2.11 -12.10 -10.62
N ALA A 186 2.64 -13.31 -10.51
CA ALA A 186 3.95 -13.59 -9.95
C ALA A 186 4.56 -14.79 -10.67
N MET A 187 5.88 -14.75 -10.92
CA MET A 187 6.61 -15.92 -11.38
C MET A 187 6.67 -16.94 -10.23
N ARG A 188 5.91 -18.04 -10.35
CA ARG A 188 5.80 -19.07 -9.31
C ARG A 188 6.64 -20.28 -9.70
N ILE A 189 7.72 -20.52 -8.95
CA ILE A 189 8.64 -21.62 -9.17
C ILE A 189 8.31 -22.75 -8.18
N TRP A 190 7.65 -23.79 -8.68
CA TRP A 190 7.25 -24.95 -7.88
C TRP A 190 8.36 -26.00 -7.93
N LEU A 191 9.06 -26.18 -6.81
CA LEU A 191 10.14 -27.15 -6.70
C LEU A 191 9.60 -28.55 -6.47
N ASP A 192 10.04 -29.50 -7.30
CA ASP A 192 9.83 -30.92 -7.06
C ASP A 192 10.92 -31.43 -6.08
N PRO A 193 10.56 -31.76 -4.82
CA PRO A 193 11.54 -32.12 -3.80
C PRO A 193 12.34 -33.37 -4.17
N ASN A 194 11.74 -34.32 -4.90
CA ASN A 194 12.42 -35.55 -5.30
C ASN A 194 13.49 -35.27 -6.35
N LYS A 195 13.20 -34.40 -7.33
CA LYS A 195 14.15 -34.01 -8.38
C LYS A 195 15.28 -33.13 -7.85
N VAL A 196 15.00 -32.27 -6.88
CA VAL A 196 16.01 -31.44 -6.21
C VAL A 196 16.95 -32.33 -5.39
N ALA A 197 16.40 -33.25 -4.57
CA ALA A 197 17.18 -34.19 -3.77
C ALA A 197 18.01 -35.16 -4.62
N ALA A 198 17.46 -35.69 -5.72
CA ALA A 198 18.15 -36.62 -6.61
C ALA A 198 19.43 -36.03 -7.25
N ARG A 199 19.55 -34.70 -7.29
CA ARG A 199 20.73 -33.97 -7.81
C ARG A 199 21.65 -33.47 -6.70
N GLY A 200 21.40 -33.89 -5.45
CA GLY A 200 22.13 -33.45 -4.27
C GLY A 200 22.04 -31.93 -4.07
N MET A 201 20.89 -31.35 -4.37
CA MET A 201 20.61 -29.91 -4.20
C MET A 201 19.58 -29.71 -3.09
N THR A 202 19.50 -28.48 -2.60
CA THR A 202 18.51 -28.00 -1.65
C THR A 202 17.65 -26.92 -2.30
N SER A 203 16.53 -26.58 -1.66
CA SER A 203 15.72 -25.42 -2.07
C SER A 203 16.52 -24.11 -1.97
N GLY A 204 17.47 -24.03 -1.04
CA GLY A 204 18.37 -22.89 -0.88
C GLY A 204 19.24 -22.63 -2.11
N ASP A 205 19.75 -23.69 -2.74
CA ASP A 205 20.59 -23.59 -3.94
C ASP A 205 19.80 -22.98 -5.12
N VAL A 206 18.55 -23.39 -5.29
CA VAL A 206 17.66 -22.84 -6.33
C VAL A 206 17.37 -21.36 -6.07
N VAL A 207 17.06 -21.00 -4.82
CA VAL A 207 16.82 -19.60 -4.44
C VAL A 207 18.07 -18.74 -4.66
N ALA A 208 19.25 -19.27 -4.34
CA ALA A 208 20.52 -18.58 -4.58
C ALA A 208 20.76 -18.34 -6.08
N ALA A 209 20.58 -19.38 -6.91
CA ALA A 209 20.73 -19.27 -8.36
C ALA A 209 19.79 -18.24 -8.98
N ILE A 210 18.51 -18.21 -8.54
CA ILE A 210 17.56 -17.19 -9.00
C ILE A 210 18.01 -15.79 -8.60
N ARG A 211 18.47 -15.59 -7.36
CA ARG A 211 18.93 -14.26 -6.90
C ARG A 211 20.17 -13.78 -7.63
N GLU A 212 21.04 -14.69 -8.03
CA GLU A 212 22.26 -14.38 -8.77
C GLU A 212 21.99 -14.04 -10.24
N GLN A 213 21.08 -14.78 -10.90
CA GLN A 213 20.84 -14.62 -12.34
C GLN A 213 19.69 -13.65 -12.67
N ASN A 214 18.71 -13.48 -11.77
CA ASN A 214 17.60 -12.53 -11.95
C ASN A 214 17.89 -11.20 -11.23
N VAL A 215 18.96 -10.51 -11.64
CA VAL A 215 19.40 -9.26 -11.03
C VAL A 215 19.56 -8.16 -12.06
N GLN A 216 19.16 -6.95 -11.69
CA GLN A 216 19.46 -5.77 -12.48
C GLN A 216 20.84 -5.24 -12.06
N VAL A 217 21.82 -5.33 -12.94
CA VAL A 217 23.18 -4.81 -12.68
C VAL A 217 23.36 -3.47 -13.38
N ALA A 218 23.88 -2.48 -12.64
CA ALA A 218 24.34 -1.22 -13.21
C ALA A 218 25.71 -1.47 -13.88
N ALA A 219 25.70 -1.68 -15.19
CA ALA A 219 26.91 -2.00 -15.95
C ALA A 219 27.75 -0.76 -16.32
N GLY A 220 27.27 0.45 -16.01
CA GLY A 220 27.96 1.69 -16.29
C GLY A 220 27.91 2.09 -17.77
N ALA A 221 28.87 2.89 -18.20
CA ALA A 221 28.99 3.35 -19.57
C ALA A 221 30.43 3.22 -20.08
N VAL A 222 30.58 2.86 -21.36
CA VAL A 222 31.87 2.91 -22.05
C VAL A 222 32.17 4.35 -22.40
N GLY A 223 33.38 4.83 -22.08
CA GLY A 223 33.78 6.21 -22.36
C GLY A 223 33.45 7.21 -21.25
N GLN A 224 32.86 6.75 -20.13
CA GLN A 224 32.56 7.58 -18.97
C GLN A 224 33.84 8.15 -18.33
N GLN A 225 33.82 9.42 -17.92
CA GLN A 225 34.94 10.04 -17.23
C GLN A 225 35.10 9.51 -15.79
N PRO A 226 36.33 9.43 -15.26
CA PRO A 226 37.59 9.86 -15.87
C PRO A 226 38.16 8.82 -16.85
N ASN A 227 38.37 9.24 -18.11
CA ASN A 227 38.96 8.41 -19.15
C ASN A 227 40.31 9.03 -19.61
N PRO A 228 41.43 8.30 -19.58
CA PRO A 228 42.74 8.80 -20.00
C PRO A 228 42.80 9.18 -21.49
N ASN A 229 41.96 8.59 -22.34
CA ASN A 229 41.79 9.00 -23.73
C ASN A 229 40.51 9.82 -23.83
N ALA A 230 40.55 11.01 -24.44
CA ALA A 230 39.37 11.81 -24.71
C ALA A 230 38.46 11.02 -25.68
N ALA A 231 37.54 10.24 -25.13
CA ALA A 231 36.50 9.56 -25.91
C ALA A 231 35.38 10.57 -26.13
N ASP A 232 35.13 10.91 -27.40
CA ASP A 232 34.06 11.84 -27.80
C ASP A 232 32.65 11.24 -27.68
N THR A 233 32.54 9.98 -27.22
CA THR A 233 31.25 9.28 -27.12
C THR A 233 31.18 8.44 -25.85
N GLU A 234 30.11 8.65 -25.10
CA GLU A 234 29.71 7.84 -23.96
C GLU A 234 28.57 6.89 -24.39
N LEU A 235 28.75 5.59 -24.20
CA LEU A 235 27.76 4.57 -24.54
C LEU A 235 27.31 3.84 -23.28
N LEU A 236 26.02 3.92 -22.97
CA LEU A 236 25.41 3.19 -21.85
C LEU A 236 25.46 1.68 -22.10
N ILE A 237 25.94 0.92 -21.12
CA ILE A 237 25.95 -0.55 -21.19
C ILE A 237 24.62 -1.06 -20.65
N ASN A 238 23.84 -1.69 -21.52
CA ASN A 238 22.60 -2.36 -21.13
C ASN A 238 22.87 -3.86 -20.93
N THR A 239 22.59 -4.36 -19.73
CA THR A 239 22.57 -5.80 -19.44
C THR A 239 21.17 -6.35 -19.66
N LYS A 240 21.04 -7.68 -19.76
CA LYS A 240 19.72 -8.35 -19.83
C LYS A 240 18.81 -7.98 -18.65
N GLY A 241 19.39 -7.68 -17.48
CA GLY A 241 18.63 -7.26 -16.31
C GLY A 241 17.80 -8.40 -15.72
N ARG A 242 16.62 -8.07 -15.19
CA ARG A 242 15.68 -9.05 -14.64
C ARG A 242 15.03 -9.89 -15.74
N LEU A 243 14.86 -11.18 -15.47
CA LEU A 243 14.16 -12.12 -16.34
C LEU A 243 12.66 -11.80 -16.40
N VAL A 244 12.06 -11.96 -17.57
CA VAL A 244 10.66 -11.55 -17.84
C VAL A 244 9.78 -12.73 -18.20
N THR A 245 10.33 -13.71 -18.93
CA THR A 245 9.57 -14.83 -19.50
C THR A 245 9.78 -16.12 -18.71
N GLU A 246 8.79 -17.03 -18.70
CA GLU A 246 8.94 -18.35 -18.06
C GLU A 246 10.14 -19.11 -18.63
N GLN A 247 10.37 -19.04 -19.94
CA GLN A 247 11.48 -19.73 -20.60
C GLN A 247 12.85 -19.24 -20.10
N GLU A 248 12.97 -17.97 -19.75
CA GLU A 248 14.20 -17.43 -19.15
C GLU A 248 14.42 -17.97 -17.74
N PHE A 249 13.36 -18.14 -16.95
CA PHE A 249 13.44 -18.75 -15.62
C PHE A 249 13.74 -20.25 -15.70
N GLU A 250 13.22 -20.96 -16.69
CA GLU A 250 13.54 -22.38 -16.96
C GLU A 250 15.00 -22.60 -17.39
N GLN A 251 15.69 -21.55 -17.84
CA GLN A 251 17.08 -21.60 -18.27
C GLN A 251 18.08 -21.16 -17.19
N ILE A 252 17.60 -20.88 -15.97
CA ILE A 252 18.46 -20.55 -14.84
C ILE A 252 19.35 -21.75 -14.54
N VAL A 253 20.66 -21.56 -14.60
CA VAL A 253 21.60 -22.64 -14.28
C VAL A 253 21.70 -22.75 -12.76
N VAL A 254 21.13 -23.80 -12.18
CA VAL A 254 21.16 -24.04 -10.73
C VAL A 254 22.46 -24.70 -10.28
N LYS A 255 22.97 -25.66 -11.07
CA LYS A 255 24.20 -26.40 -10.75
C LYS A 255 24.91 -26.86 -12.02
N ILE A 256 26.23 -26.91 -11.96
CA ILE A 256 27.07 -27.54 -12.97
C ILE A 256 27.70 -28.76 -12.32
N GLY A 257 27.52 -29.94 -12.92
CA GLY A 257 28.10 -31.18 -12.41
C GLY A 257 29.53 -31.42 -12.90
N ASP A 258 30.14 -32.49 -12.42
CA ASP A 258 31.58 -32.75 -12.54
C ASP A 258 32.03 -33.00 -13.99
N HIS A 259 31.10 -33.29 -14.90
CA HIS A 259 31.34 -33.50 -16.33
C HIS A 259 30.77 -32.38 -17.21
N GLY A 260 30.42 -31.23 -16.61
CA GLY A 260 29.91 -30.04 -17.31
C GLY A 260 28.41 -30.06 -17.60
N GLU A 261 27.69 -31.06 -17.08
CA GLU A 261 26.24 -31.14 -17.16
C GLU A 261 25.60 -29.97 -16.40
N ARG A 262 24.64 -29.29 -17.04
CA ARG A 262 23.91 -28.18 -16.43
C ARG A 262 22.59 -28.69 -15.89
N THR A 263 22.36 -28.43 -14.62
CA THR A 263 21.02 -28.51 -14.03
C THR A 263 20.37 -27.16 -14.20
N LEU A 264 19.31 -27.14 -15.01
CA LEU A 264 18.39 -26.03 -15.17
C LEU A 264 17.21 -26.21 -14.21
#